data_AF-A0A1T4N5A6-F1
#
_entry.id   AF-A0A1T4N5A6-F1
#
_cell.length_a   1.000
_cell.length_b   1.000
_cell.length_c   1.000
_cell.angle_alpha   90.00
_cell.angle_beta   90.00
_cell.angle_gamma   90.00
#
_symmetry.space_group_name_H-M   'P 1'
#
loop_
_entity.id
_entity.type
_entity.pdbx_description
1 polymer ?
#
loop_
_entity_poly.entity_id
_entity_poly.type
_entity_poly.pdbx_seq_one_letter_code
_entity_poly.pdbx_strand_id
1 'polypeptide(L)'
;MELRAINILSDFAREIETTATDGEKYTLIIPEPSAYVIQKILTNPNREPQEKRAKDIVAVKELLYHIEKSTEHKTKFSEVYKTLSVKQLKIIKQVCEENQIVLP
;
A
#
# COMPACT_ATOMS: atom_id res chain seq x y z
N MET A 1 24.63 6.94 -5.19
CA MET A 1 23.54 6.92 -4.21
C MET A 1 22.72 5.67 -4.49
N GLU A 2 22.88 4.61 -3.68
CA GLU A 2 22.11 3.37 -3.87
C GLU A 2 20.61 3.66 -3.72
N LEU A 3 19.87 3.55 -4.82
CA LEU A 3 18.41 3.47 -4.81
C LEU A 3 18.01 2.11 -4.23
N ARG A 4 18.17 1.92 -2.91
CA ARG A 4 17.35 0.93 -2.22
C ARG A 4 15.94 1.49 -2.24
N ALA A 5 15.17 1.13 -3.26
CA ALA A 5 13.75 1.44 -3.32
C ALA A 5 13.14 0.95 -2.00
N ILE A 6 12.45 1.85 -1.29
CA ILE A 6 11.66 1.47 -0.13
C ILE A 6 10.70 0.39 -0.62
N ASN A 7 10.81 -0.82 -0.10
CA ASN A 7 9.90 -1.92 -0.43
C ASN A 7 9.49 -2.60 0.86
N ILE A 8 8.27 -2.31 1.31
CA ILE A 8 7.69 -2.91 2.52
C ILE A 8 6.74 -4.05 2.20
N LEU A 9 6.57 -4.42 0.92
CA LEU A 9 5.51 -5.35 0.49
C LEU A 9 5.76 -6.78 0.95
N SER A 10 7.02 -7.23 0.94
CA SER A 10 7.41 -8.58 1.37
C SER A 10 7.22 -8.81 2.87
N ASP A 11 7.33 -7.73 3.66
CA ASP A 11 7.28 -7.80 5.12
C ASP A 11 5.84 -7.98 5.63
N PHE A 12 4.87 -7.74 4.75
CA PHE A 12 3.44 -7.83 5.05
C PHE A 12 2.72 -8.55 3.92
N ALA A 13 3.06 -9.81 3.69
CA ALA A 13 2.38 -10.68 2.73
C ALA A 13 1.26 -11.49 3.40
N ARG A 14 0.26 -11.87 2.61
CA ARG A 14 -0.82 -12.78 2.98
C ARG A 14 -0.99 -13.88 1.94
N GLU A 15 -1.44 -15.03 2.39
CA GLU A 15 -1.84 -16.14 1.54
C GLU A 15 -3.33 -16.04 1.23
N ILE A 16 -3.69 -16.29 -0.02
CA ILE A 16 -5.07 -16.36 -0.49
C ILE A 16 -5.24 -17.61 -1.33
N GLU A 17 -6.17 -18.45 -0.94
CA GLU A 17 -6.59 -19.59 -1.77
C GLU A 17 -7.58 -19.12 -2.83
N THR A 18 -7.37 -19.53 -4.08
CA THR A 18 -8.27 -19.27 -5.19
C THR A 18 -8.38 -20.49 -6.10
N THR A 19 -9.42 -20.53 -6.92
CA THR A 19 -9.66 -21.63 -7.88
C THR A 19 -9.68 -21.04 -9.28
N ALA A 20 -8.86 -21.58 -10.17
CA ALA A 20 -8.84 -21.19 -11.58
C ALA A 20 -10.10 -21.68 -12.31
N THR A 21 -10.28 -21.18 -13.53
CA THR A 21 -11.45 -21.48 -14.36
C THR A 21 -11.57 -22.94 -14.78
N ASP A 22 -10.46 -23.68 -14.76
CA ASP A 22 -10.39 -25.13 -15.01
C ASP A 22 -10.59 -25.98 -13.75
N GLY A 23 -10.81 -25.35 -12.59
CA GLY A 23 -11.04 -26.03 -11.30
C GLY A 23 -9.78 -26.30 -10.49
N GLU A 24 -8.58 -25.95 -10.98
CA GLU A 24 -7.35 -26.11 -10.22
C GLU A 24 -7.26 -25.08 -9.07
N LYS A 25 -6.81 -25.52 -7.89
CA LYS A 25 -6.67 -24.66 -6.70
C LYS A 25 -5.25 -24.13 -6.59
N TYR A 26 -5.15 -22.84 -6.34
CA TYR A 26 -3.88 -22.12 -6.20
C TYR A 26 -3.84 -21.36 -4.88
N THR A 27 -2.66 -21.34 -4.26
CA THR A 27 -2.35 -20.43 -3.16
C THR A 27 -1.52 -19.27 -3.72
N LEU A 28 -2.08 -18.07 -3.64
CA LEU A 28 -1.43 -16.83 -4.03
C LEU A 28 -0.84 -16.16 -2.80
N ILE A 29 0.45 -15.82 -2.87
CA ILE A 29 1.10 -14.96 -1.88
C ILE A 29 1.06 -13.54 -2.43
N ILE A 30 0.29 -12.67 -1.78
CA ILE A 30 0.15 -11.27 -2.21
C ILE A 30 0.43 -10.31 -1.06
N PRO A 31 0.83 -9.06 -1.32
CA PRO A 31 0.95 -8.06 -0.27
C PRO A 31 -0.40 -7.78 0.41
N GLU A 32 -0.37 -7.51 1.71
CA GLU A 32 -1.51 -6.96 2.43
C GLU A 32 -1.97 -5.65 1.77
N PRO A 33 -3.29 -5.43 1.58
CA PRO A 33 -3.79 -4.20 0.96
C PRO A 33 -3.28 -2.93 1.65
N SER A 34 -3.15 -2.99 2.98
CA SER A 34 -2.61 -1.90 3.79
C SER A 34 -1.15 -1.57 3.47
N ALA A 35 -0.30 -2.58 3.32
CA ALA A 35 1.09 -2.41 2.94
C ALA A 35 1.21 -1.88 1.51
N TYR A 36 0.34 -2.34 0.62
CA TYR A 36 0.28 -1.85 -0.76
C TYR A 36 -0.07 -0.35 -0.83
N VAL A 37 -1.07 0.10 -0.06
CA VAL A 37 -1.43 1.53 0.03
C VAL A 37 -0.26 2.36 0.53
N ILE A 38 0.36 1.97 1.64
CA ILE A 38 1.49 2.71 2.21
C ILE A 38 2.68 2.74 1.23
N GLN A 39 2.99 1.61 0.59
CA GLN A 39 4.04 1.54 -0.44
C GLN A 39 3.77 2.51 -1.61
N LYS A 40 2.52 2.60 -2.07
CA LYS A 40 2.11 3.53 -3.14
C LYS A 40 2.32 4.98 -2.73
N ILE A 41 1.96 5.35 -1.50
CA ILE A 41 2.17 6.71 -0.99
C ILE A 41 3.68 7.01 -0.89
N LEU A 42 4.48 6.10 -0.32
CA LEU A 42 5.92 6.29 -0.13
C LEU A 42 6.69 6.44 -1.45
N THR A 43 6.26 5.73 -2.49
CA THR A 43 6.92 5.77 -3.80
C THR A 43 6.38 6.87 -4.72
N ASN A 44 5.24 7.48 -4.40
CA ASN A 44 4.60 8.49 -5.24
C ASN A 44 5.52 9.67 -5.62
N PRO A 45 6.27 10.31 -4.69
CA PRO A 45 7.10 11.47 -5.03
C PRO A 45 8.23 11.18 -6.02
N ASN A 46 8.65 9.92 -6.11
CA ASN A 46 9.74 9.46 -6.97
C ASN A 46 9.23 8.49 -8.05
N ARG A 47 7.91 8.47 -8.30
CA ARG A 47 7.31 7.54 -9.26
C ARG A 47 7.71 7.93 -10.67
N GLU A 48 8.27 6.96 -11.36
CA GLU A 48 8.55 7.00 -12.79
C GLU A 48 7.72 5.97 -13.55
N PRO A 49 7.13 6.34 -14.71
CA PRO A 49 7.08 7.70 -15.24
C PRO A 49 6.09 8.58 -14.43
N GLN A 50 6.31 9.90 -14.44
CA GLN A 50 5.60 10.85 -13.57
C GLN A 50 4.08 10.86 -13.76
N GLU A 51 3.57 10.60 -14.96
CA GLU A 51 2.14 10.52 -15.23
C GLU A 51 1.43 9.39 -14.47
N LYS A 52 2.17 8.39 -13.95
CA LYS A 52 1.59 7.32 -13.12
C LYS A 52 1.33 7.77 -11.68
N ARG A 53 1.86 8.91 -11.24
CA ARG A 53 1.63 9.45 -9.88
C ARG A 53 0.15 9.63 -9.59
N ALA A 54 -0.58 10.25 -10.52
CA ALA A 54 -2.02 10.46 -10.37
C ALA A 54 -2.79 9.14 -10.27
N LYS A 55 -2.40 8.13 -11.08
CA LYS A 55 -3.01 6.79 -11.03
C LYS A 55 -2.77 6.11 -9.68
N ASP A 56 -1.58 6.27 -9.12
CA ASP A 56 -1.25 5.71 -7.81
C ASP A 56 -2.11 6.36 -6.70
N ILE A 57 -2.35 7.67 -6.76
CA ILE A 57 -3.23 8.37 -5.80
C ILE A 57 -4.70 7.92 -5.92
N VAL A 58 -5.20 7.72 -7.14
CA VAL A 58 -6.56 7.18 -7.35
C VAL A 58 -6.69 5.79 -6.71
N ALA A 59 -5.74 4.90 -6.99
CA ALA A 59 -5.73 3.55 -6.42
C ALA A 59 -5.63 3.57 -4.89
N VAL A 60 -4.84 4.48 -4.31
CA VAL A 60 -4.75 4.67 -2.85
C VAL A 60 -6.11 5.05 -2.27
N LYS A 61 -6.81 6.03 -2.84
CA LYS A 61 -8.11 6.48 -2.35
C LYS A 61 -9.18 5.37 -2.43
N GLU A 62 -9.19 4.63 -3.53
CA GLU A 62 -10.10 3.51 -3.72
C GLU A 62 -9.85 2.40 -2.70
N LEU A 63 -8.60 2.00 -2.49
CA LEU A 63 -8.28 0.95 -1.50
C LEU A 63 -8.53 1.41 -0.06
N LEU A 64 -8.24 2.68 0.26
CA LEU A 64 -8.54 3.23 1.59
C LEU A 64 -10.02 3.15 1.93
N TYR A 65 -10.91 3.42 0.96
CA TYR A 65 -12.36 3.26 1.16
C TYR A 65 -12.74 1.84 1.63
N HIS A 66 -12.08 0.81 1.10
CA HIS A 66 -12.31 -0.57 1.53
C HIS A 66 -11.64 -0.89 2.86
N ILE A 67 -10.42 -0.39 3.09
CA ILE A 67 -9.69 -0.57 4.34
C ILE A 67 -10.49 0.02 5.50
N GLU A 68 -11.00 1.24 5.37
CA GLU A 68 -11.79 1.92 6.42
C GLU A 68 -13.04 1.15 6.86
N LYS A 69 -13.57 0.28 6.01
CA LYS A 69 -14.75 -0.53 6.29
C LYS A 69 -14.44 -1.88 6.92
N SER A 70 -13.17 -2.31 6.92
CA SER A 70 -12.74 -3.59 7.47
C SER A 70 -11.92 -3.37 8.73
N THR A 71 -12.39 -3.90 9.87
CA THR A 71 -11.61 -3.86 11.13
C THR A 71 -10.28 -4.58 10.98
N GLU A 72 -10.26 -5.73 10.31
CA GLU A 72 -9.02 -6.48 10.01
C GLU A 72 -8.01 -5.60 9.27
N HIS A 73 -8.45 -4.98 8.16
CA HIS A 73 -7.54 -4.16 7.36
C HIS A 73 -7.13 -2.87 8.08
N LYS A 74 -7.98 -2.26 8.91
CA LYS A 74 -7.56 -1.13 9.76
C LYS A 74 -6.49 -1.52 10.77
N THR A 75 -6.64 -2.67 11.41
CA THR A 75 -5.61 -3.20 12.31
C THR A 75 -4.29 -3.43 11.57
N LYS A 76 -4.34 -4.06 10.39
CA LYS A 76 -3.16 -4.24 9.54
C LYS A 76 -2.55 -2.93 9.08
N PHE A 77 -3.37 -1.93 8.74
CA PHE A 77 -2.88 -0.60 8.41
C PHE A 77 -2.09 0.02 9.57
N SER A 78 -2.64 -0.03 10.78
CA SER A 78 -1.95 0.47 11.98
C SER A 78 -0.63 -0.27 12.25
N GLU A 79 -0.61 -1.59 12.07
CA GLU A 79 0.60 -2.41 12.21
C GLU A 79 1.70 -1.96 11.24
N VAL A 80 1.37 -1.87 9.94
CA VAL A 80 2.32 -1.41 8.92
C VAL A 80 2.78 0.03 9.18
N TYR A 81 1.85 0.92 9.54
CA TYR A 81 2.15 2.33 9.75
C TYR A 81 3.14 2.54 10.91
N LYS A 82 3.07 1.72 11.97
CA LYS A 82 3.97 1.78 13.13
C LYS A 82 5.39 1.34 12.82
N THR A 83 5.62 0.55 11.76
CA THR A 83 6.99 0.14 11.38
C THR A 83 7.73 1.19 10.55
N LEU A 84 7.04 2.26 10.12
CA LEU A 84 7.63 3.29 9.29
C LEU A 84 8.66 4.12 10.06
N SER A 85 9.80 4.34 9.42
CA SER A 85 10.81 5.27 9.90
C SER A 85 10.31 6.72 9.88
N VAL A 86 10.96 7.59 10.66
CA VAL A 86 10.66 9.03 10.68
C VAL A 86 10.73 9.67 9.29
N LYS A 87 11.65 9.22 8.42
CA LYS A 87 11.76 9.73 7.05
C LYS A 87 10.54 9.32 6.20
N GLN A 88 10.10 8.07 6.32
CA GLN A 88 8.91 7.57 5.63
C GLN A 88 7.65 8.28 6.11
N LEU A 89 7.49 8.49 7.42
CA LEU A 89 6.36 9.23 7.98
C LEU A 89 6.26 10.67 7.46
N LYS A 90 7.41 11.34 7.24
CA LYS A 90 7.43 12.67 6.60
C LYS A 90 6.91 12.63 5.16
N ILE A 91 7.30 11.61 4.39
CA ILE A 91 6.81 11.42 3.02
C ILE A 91 5.32 11.15 3.02
N ILE A 92 4.83 10.25 3.88
CA ILE A 92 3.40 9.96 4.01
C ILE A 92 2.63 11.25 4.29
N LYS A 93 3.04 12.01 5.31
CA LYS A 93 2.40 13.26 5.68
C LYS A 93 2.33 14.23 4.50
N GLN A 94 3.45 14.47 3.82
CA GLN A 94 3.51 15.36 2.66
C GLN A 94 2.54 14.93 1.56
N VAL A 95 2.60 13.67 1.12
CA VAL A 95 1.77 13.16 0.03
C VAL A 95 0.29 13.19 0.42
N CYS A 96 -0.04 12.85 1.67
CA CYS A 96 -1.41 12.90 2.16
C CYS A 96 -1.97 14.33 2.18
N GLU A 97 -1.19 15.31 2.65
CA GLU A 97 -1.58 16.72 2.66
C GLU A 97 -1.80 17.26 1.23
N GLU A 98 -0.84 17.01 0.33
CA GLU A 98 -0.92 17.46 -1.08
C GLU A 98 -2.12 16.87 -1.83
N ASN A 99 -2.53 15.64 -1.49
CA ASN A 99 -3.56 14.90 -2.22
C ASN A 99 -4.88 14.77 -1.46
N GLN A 100 -5.01 15.43 -0.30
CA GLN A 100 -6.20 15.38 0.57
C GLN A 100 -6.59 13.93 0.92
N ILE A 101 -5.61 13.11 1.30
CA ILE A 101 -5.82 11.74 1.74
C ILE A 101 -5.91 11.73 3.26
N VAL A 102 -7.01 11.17 3.78
CA VAL A 102 -7.18 10.88 5.20
C VAL A 102 -6.83 9.40 5.40
N LEU A 103 -5.99 9.11 6.39
CA LEU A 103 -5.61 7.73 6.72
C LEU A 103 -6.47 7.19 7.86
N PRO A 104 -6.74 5.86 7.91
CA PRO A 104 -7.59 5.22 8.91
C PRO A 104 -7.01 5.16 10.32
#